data_AF-A0A539DYA3-F1
#
_entry.id   AF-A0A539DYA3-F1
#
_cell.length_a   1.000
_cell.length_b   1.000
_cell.length_c   1.000
_cell.angle_alpha   90.00
_cell.angle_beta   90.00
_cell.angle_gamma   90.00
#
_symmetry.space_group_name_H-M   'P 1'
#
loop_
_entity.id
_entity.type
_entity.pdbx_description
1 polymer ?
#
loop_
_entity_poly.entity_id
_entity_poly.type
_entity_poly.pdbx_seq_one_letter_code
_entity_poly.pdbx_strand_id
1 'polypeptide(L)' 'TLSAPLWQRLNTSWILFFVILGLINLYVVYNFDTDTWVNFKLFGMFGLTFAFIIIQSLLLGKYMKLPESDNKE' A
#
# COMPACT_ATOMS: atom_id res chain seq x y z
N THR A 1 15.20 -10.38 15.76
CA THR A 1 15.33 -9.63 14.50
C THR A 1 14.47 -10.33 13.47
N LEU A 2 13.34 -9.74 13.10
CA LEU A 2 12.30 -10.36 12.26
C LEU A 2 12.90 -10.70 10.88
N SER A 3 12.66 -11.92 10.38
CA SER A 3 13.27 -12.49 9.18
C SER A 3 13.26 -11.51 7.99
N ALA A 4 14.45 -11.23 7.44
CA ALA A 4 14.72 -10.32 6.33
C ALA A 4 13.70 -10.35 5.15
N PRO A 5 13.14 -11.50 4.70
CA PRO A 5 12.22 -11.53 3.57
C PRO A 5 10.86 -10.85 3.80
N LEU A 6 10.35 -10.79 5.05
CA LEU A 6 9.04 -10.18 5.30
C LEU A 6 9.10 -8.65 5.25
N TRP A 7 10.19 -8.07 5.77
CA TRP A 7 10.41 -6.63 5.78
C TRP A 7 10.57 -6.05 4.37
N GLN A 8 11.27 -6.76 3.47
CA GLN A 8 11.41 -6.36 2.07
C GLN A 8 10.06 -6.34 1.32
N ARG A 9 9.19 -7.32 1.59
CA ARG A 9 7.84 -7.36 0.99
C ARG A 9 6.97 -6.20 1.46
N LEU A 10 7.01 -5.89 2.77
CA LEU A 10 6.31 -4.73 3.33
C LEU A 10 6.81 -3.43 2.67
N ASN A 11 8.12 -3.23 2.61
CA ASN A 11 8.69 -2.05 1.95
C ASN A 11 8.30 -1.95 0.48
N THR A 12 8.27 -3.07 -0.25
CA THR A 12 7.84 -3.07 -1.66
C THR A 12 6.38 -2.65 -1.82
N SER A 13 5.48 -3.14 -0.96
CA SER A 13 4.07 -2.72 -0.95
C SER A 13 3.91 -1.23 -0.64
N TRP A 14 4.70 -0.70 0.30
CA TRP A 14 4.71 0.73 0.62
C TRP A 14 5.23 1.59 -0.53
N ILE A 15 6.30 1.16 -1.20
CA ILE A 15 6.82 1.84 -2.41
C ILE A 15 5.71 1.90 -3.48
N LEU A 16 5.08 0.76 -3.77
CA LEU A 16 4.01 0.69 -4.76
C LEU A 16 2.82 1.59 -4.39
N PHE A 17 2.43 1.61 -3.11
CA PHE A 17 1.37 2.47 -2.60
C PHE A 17 1.68 3.96 -2.82
N PHE A 18 2.88 4.42 -2.46
CA PHE A 18 3.28 5.80 -2.67
C PHE A 18 3.37 6.18 -4.15
N VAL A 19 3.83 5.26 -5.02
CA VAL A 19 3.83 5.48 -6.47
C VAL A 19 2.40 5.65 -6.99
N ILE A 20 1.47 4.77 -6.60
CA ILE A 20 0.05 4.88 -7.00
C ILE A 20 -0.56 6.17 -6.47
N LEU A 21 -0.32 6.52 -5.20
CA LEU A 21 -0.76 7.78 -4.60
C LEU A 21 -0.25 8.99 -5.39
N GLY A 22 1.02 8.98 -5.78
CA GLY A 22 1.63 10.05 -6.59
C GLY A 22 0.96 10.18 -7.95
N LEU A 23 0.70 9.07 -8.63
CA LEU A 23 -0.01 9.07 -9.92
C LEU A 23 -1.45 9.59 -9.79
N ILE A 24 -2.18 9.14 -8.77
CA ILE A 24 -3.53 9.63 -8.49
C ILE A 24 -3.49 11.12 -8.16
N ASN A 25 -2.53 11.57 -7.35
CA ASN A 25 -2.40 12.98 -7.00
C ASN A 25 -2.14 13.86 -8.24
N LEU A 26 -1.27 13.40 -9.13
CA LEU A 26 -0.97 14.07 -10.39
C LEU A 26 -2.20 14.10 -11.30
N TYR A 27 -2.93 12.99 -11.40
CA TYR A 27 -4.18 12.94 -12.15
C TYR A 27 -5.22 13.93 -11.60
N VAL A 28 -5.38 13.99 -10.27
CA VAL A 28 -6.34 14.87 -9.62
C VAL A 28 -6.01 16.34 -9.86
N VAL A 29 -4.74 16.74 -9.74
CA VAL A 29 -4.35 18.15 -9.90
C VAL A 29 -4.49 18.64 -11.35
N TYR A 30 -4.36 17.77 -12.36
CA TYR A 30 -4.50 18.17 -13.76
C TYR A 30 -5.94 18.10 -14.30
N ASN A 31 -6.81 17.29 -13.69
CA ASN A 31 -8.18 17.07 -14.21
C ASN A 31 -9.28 17.74 -13.37
N PHE A 32 -9.00 18.18 -12.14
CA PHE A 32 -10.01 18.71 -11.24
C PHE A 32 -9.62 20.07 -10.63
N ASP A 33 -10.62 20.83 -10.22
CA ASP A 33 -10.46 22.13 -9.57
C ASP A 33 -9.86 22.01 -8.16
N THR A 34 -9.35 23.14 -7.66
CA THR A 34 -8.70 23.25 -6.34
C THR A 34 -9.56 22.70 -5.21
N ASP A 35 -10.88 22.89 -5.25
CA ASP A 35 -11.79 22.37 -4.23
C ASP A 35 -11.80 20.84 -4.18
N THR A 36 -11.73 20.17 -5.33
CA THR A 36 -11.66 18.71 -5.38
C THR A 36 -10.27 18.24 -4.95
N TRP A 37 -9.21 18.96 -5.31
CA TRP A 37 -7.85 18.66 -4.89
C TRP A 37 -7.66 18.77 -3.36
N VAL A 38 -8.23 19.80 -2.73
CA VAL A 38 -8.20 19.98 -1.27
C VAL A 38 -9.01 18.88 -0.58
N ASN A 39 -10.22 18.57 -1.06
CA ASN A 39 -11.04 17.48 -0.51
C ASN A 39 -10.37 16.10 -0.69
N PHE A 40 -9.71 15.86 -1.82
CA PHE A 40 -8.93 14.64 -2.05
C PHE A 40 -7.76 14.52 -1.06
N LYS A 41 -7.09 15.64 -0.74
CA LYS A 41 -6.06 15.65 0.30
C LYS A 41 -6.62 15.43 1.70
N LEU A 42 -7.76 16.04 2.03
CA LEU A 42 -8.36 15.97 3.36
C LEU A 42 -9.04 14.64 3.66
N PHE A 43 -9.71 14.02 2.69
CA PHE A 43 -10.49 12.79 2.90
C PHE A 43 -10.01 11.64 2.02
N GLY A 44 -9.61 11.93 0.78
CA GLY A 44 -9.12 10.92 -0.17
C GLY A 44 -7.84 10.23 0.31
N MET A 45 -6.87 10.97 0.86
CA MET A 45 -5.63 10.38 1.39
C MET A 45 -5.90 9.45 2.59
N PHE A 46 -6.82 9.81 3.48
CA PHE A 46 -7.23 8.93 4.58
C PHE A 46 -7.95 7.69 4.05
N GLY A 47 -8.90 7.85 3.12
CA GLY A 47 -9.61 6.72 2.50
C GLY A 47 -8.67 5.76 1.77
N LEU A 48 -7.71 6.28 1.00
CA LEU A 48 -6.70 5.49 0.30
C LEU A 48 -5.78 4.74 1.27
N THR A 49 -5.35 5.39 2.36
CA THR A 49 -4.55 4.74 3.39
C THR A 49 -5.33 3.62 4.07
N PHE A 50 -6.60 3.84 4.38
CA PHE A 50 -7.46 2.82 4.99
C PHE A 50 -7.67 1.62 4.05
N ALA A 51 -7.96 1.88 2.77
CA ALA A 51 -8.06 0.85 1.75
C ALA A 51 -6.73 0.09 1.59
N PHE A 52 -5.59 0.79 1.59
CA PHE A 52 -4.28 0.17 1.52
C PHE A 52 -4.01 -0.75 2.71
N ILE A 53 -4.35 -0.34 3.94
CA ILE A 53 -4.19 -1.20 5.11
C ILE A 53 -5.04 -2.46 4.96
N ILE A 54 -6.29 -2.36 4.51
CA ILE A 54 -7.16 -3.54 4.28
C ILE A 54 -6.54 -4.46 3.22
N ILE A 55 -6.13 -3.92 2.08
CA ILE A 55 -5.49 -4.68 0.99
C ILE A 55 -4.19 -5.32 1.49
N GLN A 56 -3.37 -4.58 2.24
CA GLN A 56 -2.14 -5.05 2.84
C GLN A 56 -2.42 -6.19 3.82
N SER A 57 -3.45 -6.08 4.68
CA SER A 57 -3.89 -7.12 5.60
C SER A 57 -4.35 -8.39 4.88
N LEU A 58 -5.12 -8.26 3.78
CA LEU A 58 -5.55 -9.38 2.96
C LEU A 58 -4.39 -10.04 2.21
N LEU A 59 -3.49 -9.24 1.63
CA LEU A 59 -2.27 -9.73 0.98
C LEU A 59 -1.38 -10.46 1.99
N LEU A 60 -1.19 -9.90 3.18
CA LEU A 60 -0.47 -10.57 4.26
C LEU A 60 -1.14 -11.89 4.61
N GLY A 61 -2.47 -11.94 4.78
CA GLY A 61 -3.18 -13.19 5.06
C GLY A 61 -3.01 -14.25 3.95
N LYS A 62 -2.93 -13.83 2.69
CA LYS A 62 -2.72 -14.73 1.54
C LYS A 62 -1.28 -15.25 1.44
N TYR A 63 -0.29 -14.41 1.75
CA TYR A 63 1.15 -14.76 1.71
C TYR A 63 1.71 -15.27 3.05
N MET A 64 0.91 -15.24 4.13
CA MET A 64 1.15 -15.94 5.39
C MET A 64 0.79 -17.42 5.34
N LYS A 65 0.41 -17.96 4.16
CA LYS A 65 0.75 -19.36 3.91
C LYS A 65 2.27 -19.42 4.00
N LEU A 66 2.75 -19.94 5.12
CA LEU A 66 4.15 -20.18 5.43
C LEU A 66 4.87 -20.51 4.11
N PRO A 67 6.06 -19.94 3.83
CA PRO A 67 7.03 -20.79 3.16
C PRO A 67 7.13 -22.01 4.07
N GLU A 68 6.43 -23.07 3.68
CA GLU A 68 6.86 -24.41 3.99
C GLU A 68 8.24 -24.54 3.32
N SER A 69 9.26 -24.06 4.03
CA SER A 69 10.56 -24.71 3.97
C SER A 69 10.50 -25.80 5.02
N ASP A 70 9.74 -26.84 4.68
CA ASP A 70 10.13 -28.19 5.00
C ASP A 70 11.58 -28.41 4.50
N ASN A 71 12.28 -29.25 5.26
CA ASN A 71 13.61 -29.82 5.06
C ASN A 71 14.81 -29.05 5.63
N LYS A 72 15.72 -29.68 6.38
CA LYS A 72 15.84 -31.06 6.89
C LYS A 72 17.07 -31.03 7.81
N GLU A 73 16.99 -31.74 8.94
CA GLU A 73 18.10 -32.21 9.80
C GLU A 73 19.01 -31.17 10.50
#